data_AF-A0AB37ZGN5-F1
#
_entry.id   AF-A0AB37ZGN5-F1
#
_cell.length_a   1.000
_cell.length_b   1.000
_cell.length_c   1.000
_cell.angle_alpha   90.00
_cell.angle_beta   90.00
_cell.angle_gamma   90.00
#
_symmetry.space_group_name_H-M   'P 1'
#
loop_
_entity.id
_entity.type
_entity.pdbx_description
1 polymer ?
#
loop_
_entity_poly.entity_id
_entity_poly.type
_entity_poly.pdbx_seq_one_letter_code
_entity_poly.pdbx_strand_id
1 'polypeptide(L)'
;MQLFIDTNIFLNLYTYPDDDDGVVDELLDHIGADKIVLHLPKQVENEFERNRESKLHDAVREFQSRQFPTAVPNHMRGTDAAKRYQAAIDGAKEARRQLIANATSLALQNVLPMDEKIIGLFAKAARYEEDDVVFRLAVERSQRGNPPGKGDGVGDRYNWETLLMHVPAGDLYVISKDGDYASPFSSFDKTTVRPKKYLSEEWSKLKEGGSLHIYTTIKAVMSRFRQLVQQEQLEVVAIEQAPPVIPMAPVSQVPIPTATATTASMPPTLTAAPQPPTKDPALAAQIREAIGYLENSGSFATTHAAIANLEPYLDVLDYTDATLLFNAAVDNSQVRWVLSDDDVNNFYLKLTSRFLAAVDPALASQVVDLMDLAPSSGEEDNEAELRDYWEGGVE
;
A
#
# COMPACT_ATOMS: atom_id res chain seq x y z
N MET A 1 -3.13 26.45 1.79
CA MET A 1 -2.02 25.59 2.29
C MET A 1 -0.77 25.81 1.43
N GLN A 2 0.39 26.12 2.02
CA GLN A 2 1.67 26.19 1.30
C GLN A 2 2.36 24.81 1.36
N LEU A 3 2.64 24.21 0.21
CA LEU A 3 3.11 22.84 0.10
C LEU A 3 4.45 22.77 -0.65
N PHE A 4 5.40 22.00 -0.12
CA PHE A 4 6.62 21.62 -0.81
C PHE A 4 6.72 20.08 -0.84
N ILE A 5 7.09 19.53 -2.00
CA ILE A 5 7.27 18.10 -2.19
C ILE A 5 8.71 17.88 -2.62
N ASP A 6 9.42 17.07 -1.86
CA ASP A 6 10.80 16.70 -2.12
C ASP A 6 10.91 15.76 -3.32
N THR A 7 12.05 15.80 -4.03
CA THR A 7 12.29 15.01 -5.25
C THR A 7 12.09 13.52 -5.00
N ASN A 8 12.50 13.04 -3.81
CA ASN A 8 12.39 11.63 -3.45
C ASN A 8 10.94 11.12 -3.48
N ILE A 9 9.94 11.99 -3.25
CA ILE A 9 8.53 11.62 -3.27
C ILE A 9 8.08 11.36 -4.70
N PHE A 10 8.38 12.29 -5.62
CA PHE A 10 8.06 12.14 -7.03
C PHE A 10 8.70 10.89 -7.64
N LEU A 11 9.97 10.62 -7.33
CA LEU A 11 10.66 9.42 -7.79
C LEU A 11 10.04 8.13 -7.23
N ASN A 12 9.54 8.15 -6.00
CA ASN A 12 8.90 6.98 -5.39
C ASN A 12 7.52 6.65 -5.97
N LEU A 13 6.89 7.56 -6.75
CA LEU A 13 5.64 7.26 -7.45
C LEU A 13 5.80 6.19 -8.55
N TYR A 14 7.02 5.93 -9.02
CA TYR A 14 7.30 4.91 -10.04
C TYR A 14 7.55 3.49 -9.52
N THR A 15 7.58 3.28 -8.21
CA THR A 15 7.93 1.96 -7.62
C THR A 15 6.69 1.26 -7.04
N TYR A 16 6.75 0.80 -5.80
CA TYR A 16 5.59 0.33 -5.04
C TYR A 16 5.18 1.46 -4.09
N PRO A 17 4.41 2.46 -4.57
CA PRO A 17 4.18 3.66 -3.78
C PRO A 17 3.20 3.39 -2.64
N ASP A 18 3.47 3.98 -1.48
CA ASP A 18 2.47 4.13 -0.40
C ASP A 18 1.33 5.09 -0.80
N ASP A 19 1.56 5.88 -1.86
CA ASP A 19 0.65 6.82 -2.48
C ASP A 19 0.10 6.21 -3.77
N ASP A 20 -1.18 5.87 -3.79
CA ASP A 20 -1.84 5.34 -4.98
C ASP A 20 -2.14 6.43 -6.03
N ASP A 21 -2.51 6.00 -7.23
CA ASP A 21 -2.88 6.90 -8.33
C ASP A 21 -3.98 7.90 -7.96
N GLY A 22 -4.93 7.49 -7.11
CA GLY A 22 -6.09 8.30 -6.74
C GLY A 22 -5.73 9.48 -5.86
N VAL A 23 -4.77 9.33 -4.95
CA VAL A 23 -4.35 10.45 -4.10
C VAL A 23 -3.56 11.51 -4.88
N VAL A 24 -2.82 11.11 -5.91
CA VAL A 24 -2.12 12.07 -6.80
C VAL A 24 -3.13 12.90 -7.59
N ASP A 25 -4.20 12.27 -8.08
CA ASP A 25 -5.30 12.98 -8.76
C ASP A 25 -6.01 13.94 -7.80
N GLU A 26 -6.27 13.51 -6.56
CA GLU A 26 -6.85 14.38 -5.52
C GLU A 26 -5.97 15.62 -5.29
N LEU A 27 -4.64 15.45 -5.16
CA LEU A 27 -3.73 16.57 -5.02
C LEU A 27 -3.80 17.48 -6.24
N LEU A 28 -3.75 16.92 -7.45
CA LEU A 28 -3.80 17.67 -8.71
C LEU A 28 -5.06 18.54 -8.82
N ASP A 29 -6.20 18.05 -8.35
CA ASP A 29 -7.48 18.78 -8.33
C ASP A 29 -7.53 19.94 -7.33
N HIS A 30 -6.72 19.86 -6.28
CA HIS A 30 -6.69 20.85 -5.20
C HIS A 30 -5.53 21.86 -5.31
N ILE A 31 -4.57 21.65 -6.21
CA ILE A 31 -3.56 22.68 -6.51
C ILE A 31 -4.21 23.87 -7.23
N GLY A 32 -4.02 25.05 -6.64
CA GLY A 32 -4.57 26.32 -7.10
C GLY A 32 -4.44 27.38 -5.99
N ALA A 33 -4.48 28.66 -6.39
CA ALA A 33 -4.18 29.79 -5.50
C ALA A 33 -5.00 29.80 -4.19
N ASP A 34 -6.24 29.32 -4.22
CA ASP A 34 -7.17 29.41 -3.08
C ASP A 34 -7.14 28.17 -2.16
N LYS A 35 -6.41 27.11 -2.53
CA LYS A 35 -6.44 25.83 -1.82
C LYS A 35 -5.04 25.37 -1.43
N ILE A 36 -4.29 24.82 -2.39
CA ILE A 36 -2.93 24.32 -2.21
C ILE A 36 -2.01 25.03 -3.20
N VAL A 37 -1.00 25.73 -2.68
CA VAL A 37 0.08 26.29 -3.49
C VAL A 37 1.26 25.34 -3.40
N LEU A 38 1.52 24.59 -4.48
CA LEU A 38 2.70 23.73 -4.59
C LEU A 38 3.89 24.58 -5.01
N HIS A 39 4.90 24.68 -4.15
CA HIS A 39 6.14 25.39 -4.39
C HIS A 39 7.16 24.46 -5.06
N LEU A 40 7.65 24.84 -6.24
CA LEU A 40 8.53 24.01 -7.06
C LEU A 40 9.84 24.76 -7.41
N PRO A 41 10.90 24.61 -6.60
CA PRO A 41 12.24 25.03 -6.97
C PRO A 41 12.74 24.28 -8.21
N LYS A 42 13.48 24.97 -9.10
CA LYS A 42 14.08 24.37 -10.30
C LYS A 42 15.01 23.19 -9.98
N GLN A 43 15.65 23.21 -8.81
CA GLN A 43 16.48 22.10 -8.34
C GLN A 43 15.71 20.77 -8.20
N VAL A 44 14.43 20.80 -7.78
CA VAL A 44 13.58 19.60 -7.71
C VAL A 44 13.33 19.03 -9.11
N GLU A 45 13.01 19.89 -10.09
CA GLU A 45 12.82 19.46 -11.48
C GLU A 45 14.10 18.83 -12.03
N ASN A 46 15.24 19.50 -11.83
CA ASN A 46 16.53 19.02 -12.32
C ASN A 46 16.95 17.70 -11.66
N GLU A 47 16.71 17.53 -10.34
CA GLU A 47 16.98 16.27 -9.65
C GLU A 47 16.03 15.15 -10.11
N PHE A 48 14.76 15.47 -10.34
CA PHE A 48 13.80 14.53 -10.88
C PHE A 48 14.25 14.02 -12.25
N GLU A 49 14.57 14.92 -13.18
CA GLU A 49 15.03 14.57 -14.53
C GLU A 49 16.29 13.70 -14.50
N ARG A 50 17.30 14.07 -13.69
CA ARG A 50 18.55 13.29 -13.57
C ARG A 50 18.35 11.89 -13.02
N ASN A 51 17.40 11.70 -12.11
CA ASN A 51 17.25 10.47 -11.35
C ASN A 51 16.12 9.56 -11.84
N ARG A 52 15.19 10.08 -12.67
CA ARG A 52 14.01 9.35 -13.14
C ARG A 52 14.36 8.02 -13.81
N GLU A 53 15.28 8.03 -14.78
CA GLU A 53 15.65 6.81 -15.51
C GLU A 53 16.32 5.78 -14.59
N SER A 54 17.20 6.22 -13.69
CA SER A 54 17.84 5.33 -12.72
C SER A 54 16.80 4.67 -11.82
N LYS A 55 15.80 5.44 -11.36
CA LYS A 55 14.74 4.93 -10.49
C LYS A 55 13.85 3.90 -11.20
N LEU A 56 13.47 4.17 -12.44
CA LEU A 56 12.70 3.23 -13.28
C LEU A 56 13.49 1.95 -13.56
N HIS A 57 14.77 2.09 -13.88
CA HIS A 57 15.67 0.96 -14.09
C HIS A 57 15.76 0.08 -12.83
N ASP A 58 15.94 0.70 -11.65
CA ASP A 58 16.01 -0.03 -10.38
C ASP A 58 14.69 -0.77 -10.07
N ALA A 59 13.54 -0.14 -10.35
CA ALA A 59 12.23 -0.77 -10.20
C ALA A 59 12.07 -2.02 -11.09
N VAL A 60 12.47 -1.92 -12.37
CA VAL A 60 12.46 -3.04 -13.31
C VAL A 60 13.41 -4.15 -12.84
N ARG A 61 14.61 -3.79 -12.39
CA ARG A 61 15.59 -4.75 -11.88
C ARG A 61 15.07 -5.49 -10.66
N GLU A 62 14.45 -4.80 -9.72
CA GLU A 62 13.83 -5.40 -8.54
C GLU A 62 12.71 -6.37 -8.95
N PHE A 63 11.83 -5.94 -9.86
CA PHE A 63 10.75 -6.76 -10.39
C PHE A 63 11.25 -8.03 -11.09
N GLN A 64 12.36 -7.95 -11.82
CA GLN A 64 13.00 -9.10 -12.48
C GLN A 64 13.69 -10.06 -11.51
N SER A 65 14.19 -9.56 -10.37
CA SER A 65 14.97 -10.37 -9.43
C SER A 65 14.20 -11.55 -8.84
N ARG A 66 12.87 -11.46 -8.78
CA ARG A 66 11.98 -12.51 -8.27
C ARG A 66 11.86 -13.63 -9.29
N GLN A 67 12.39 -14.80 -8.97
CA GLN A 67 12.36 -15.96 -9.86
C GLN A 67 11.03 -16.71 -9.76
N PHE A 68 10.53 -17.17 -10.90
CA PHE A 68 9.43 -18.13 -10.91
C PHE A 68 9.95 -19.50 -10.45
N PRO A 69 9.19 -20.24 -9.62
CA PRO A 69 9.55 -21.60 -9.23
C PRO A 69 9.43 -22.56 -10.41
N THR A 70 10.49 -22.73 -11.20
CA THR A 70 10.48 -23.55 -12.41
C THR A 70 10.72 -25.03 -12.16
N ALA A 71 11.25 -25.40 -10.99
CA ALA A 71 11.58 -26.79 -10.69
C ALA A 71 10.35 -27.54 -10.17
N VAL A 72 9.84 -28.48 -10.96
CA VAL A 72 8.81 -29.43 -10.51
C VAL A 72 9.50 -30.65 -9.88
N PRO A 73 9.19 -31.01 -8.61
CA PRO A 73 9.70 -32.22 -7.95
C PRO A 73 9.38 -33.50 -8.72
N ASN A 74 10.27 -34.49 -8.68
CA ASN A 74 10.17 -35.71 -9.50
C ASN A 74 8.83 -36.47 -9.32
N HIS A 75 8.29 -36.55 -8.11
CA HIS A 75 7.05 -37.28 -7.83
C HIS A 75 5.79 -36.58 -8.35
N MET A 76 5.88 -35.30 -8.74
CA MET A 76 4.78 -34.54 -9.34
C MET A 76 4.85 -34.52 -10.88
N ARG A 77 5.99 -34.91 -11.45
CA ARG A 77 6.23 -34.90 -12.91
C ARG A 77 5.40 -35.97 -13.60
N GLY A 78 5.17 -35.77 -14.89
CA GLY A 78 4.39 -36.69 -15.73
C GLY A 78 2.88 -36.51 -15.60
N THR A 79 2.42 -35.62 -14.70
CA THR A 79 1.01 -35.29 -14.56
C THR A 79 0.57 -34.13 -15.46
N ASP A 80 -0.70 -34.06 -15.85
CA ASP A 80 -1.24 -32.89 -16.56
C ASP A 80 -1.30 -31.65 -15.69
N ALA A 81 -1.51 -31.80 -14.38
CA ALA A 81 -1.31 -30.70 -13.44
C ALA A 81 0.11 -30.13 -13.53
N ALA A 82 1.15 -30.96 -13.63
CA ALA A 82 2.52 -30.49 -13.85
C ALA A 82 2.71 -29.82 -15.22
N LYS A 83 2.05 -30.30 -16.29
CA LYS A 83 2.08 -29.65 -17.61
C LYS A 83 1.40 -28.27 -17.56
N ARG A 84 0.22 -28.17 -16.95
CA ARG A 84 -0.53 -26.91 -16.75
C ARG A 84 0.27 -25.91 -15.92
N TYR A 85 0.88 -26.37 -14.83
CA TYR A 85 1.77 -25.55 -14.00
C TYR A 85 2.95 -25.00 -14.83
N GLN A 86 3.62 -25.85 -15.60
CA GLN A 86 4.75 -25.42 -16.44
C GLN A 86 4.29 -24.40 -17.50
N ALA A 87 3.15 -24.64 -18.16
CA ALA A 87 2.57 -23.71 -19.13
C ALA A 87 2.21 -22.36 -18.50
N ALA A 88 1.63 -22.35 -17.29
CA ALA A 88 1.32 -21.13 -16.55
C ALA A 88 2.59 -20.35 -16.18
N ILE A 89 3.66 -21.04 -15.76
CA ILE A 89 4.96 -20.42 -15.47
C ILE A 89 5.56 -19.80 -16.73
N ASP A 90 5.50 -20.47 -17.87
CA ASP A 90 6.03 -19.94 -19.12
C ASP A 90 5.18 -18.77 -19.65
N GLY A 91 3.86 -18.83 -19.50
CA GLY A 91 2.95 -17.70 -19.74
C GLY A 91 3.27 -16.50 -18.85
N ALA A 92 3.52 -16.71 -17.56
CA ALA A 92 3.89 -15.65 -16.62
C ALA A 92 5.26 -15.02 -16.95
N LYS A 93 6.25 -15.82 -17.39
CA LYS A 93 7.53 -15.30 -17.88
C LYS A 93 7.36 -14.43 -19.12
N GLU A 94 6.50 -14.86 -20.04
CA GLU A 94 6.20 -14.11 -21.26
C GLU A 94 5.51 -12.78 -20.94
N ALA A 95 4.44 -12.84 -20.15
CA ALA A 95 3.71 -11.66 -19.69
C ALA A 95 4.64 -10.67 -18.96
N ARG A 96 5.54 -11.17 -18.10
CA ARG A 96 6.56 -10.33 -17.43
C ARG A 96 7.47 -9.64 -18.44
N ARG A 97 7.93 -10.35 -19.48
CA ARG A 97 8.80 -9.77 -20.50
C ARG A 97 8.08 -8.69 -21.30
N GLN A 98 6.83 -8.94 -21.68
CA GLN A 98 5.99 -7.98 -22.40
C GLN A 98 5.70 -6.74 -21.55
N LEU A 99 5.36 -6.93 -20.27
CA LEU A 99 5.13 -5.83 -19.34
C LEU A 99 6.35 -4.92 -19.22
N ILE A 100 7.54 -5.51 -19.03
CA ILE A 100 8.79 -4.76 -18.95
C ILE A 100 9.07 -4.04 -20.27
N ALA A 101 8.96 -4.72 -21.41
CA ALA A 101 9.22 -4.11 -22.71
C ALA A 101 8.28 -2.92 -22.99
N ASN A 102 6.98 -3.08 -22.69
CA ASN A 102 6.00 -2.00 -22.82
C ASN A 102 6.32 -0.83 -21.88
N ALA A 103 6.53 -1.09 -20.59
CA ALA A 103 6.84 -0.06 -19.61
C ALA A 103 8.16 0.68 -19.96
N THR A 104 9.20 -0.04 -20.39
CA THR A 104 10.45 0.57 -20.86
C THR A 104 10.23 1.44 -22.10
N SER A 105 9.43 0.99 -23.06
CA SER A 105 9.10 1.78 -24.26
C SER A 105 8.40 3.10 -23.91
N LEU A 106 7.42 3.06 -23.00
CA LEU A 106 6.73 4.25 -22.51
C LEU A 106 7.66 5.16 -21.69
N ALA A 107 8.53 4.56 -20.86
CA ALA A 107 9.50 5.28 -20.05
C ALA A 107 10.48 6.11 -20.90
N LEU A 108 11.00 5.53 -21.99
CA LEU A 108 11.92 6.17 -22.94
C LEU A 108 11.25 7.32 -23.72
N GLN A 109 9.94 7.26 -23.88
CA GLN A 109 9.14 8.29 -24.53
C GLN A 109 8.63 9.36 -23.55
N ASN A 110 8.83 9.18 -22.24
CA ASN A 110 8.29 10.03 -21.17
C ASN A 110 6.75 10.17 -21.21
N VAL A 111 6.06 9.06 -21.47
CA VAL A 111 4.59 8.98 -21.59
C VAL A 111 3.98 7.90 -20.70
N LEU A 112 4.64 7.56 -19.59
CA LEU A 112 3.98 6.76 -18.55
C LEU A 112 2.79 7.54 -18.00
N PRO A 113 1.70 6.89 -17.60
CA PRO A 113 0.57 7.57 -16.96
C PRO A 113 1.00 8.45 -15.76
N MET A 114 2.01 8.00 -15.02
CA MET A 114 2.57 8.76 -13.90
C MET A 114 3.39 9.98 -14.34
N ASP A 115 4.03 9.94 -15.52
CA ASP A 115 4.70 11.11 -16.10
C ASP A 115 3.67 12.23 -16.31
N GLU A 116 2.53 11.91 -16.91
CA GLU A 116 1.46 12.88 -17.19
C GLU A 116 0.97 13.56 -15.91
N LYS A 117 0.79 12.78 -14.84
CA LYS A 117 0.37 13.31 -13.53
C LYS A 117 1.42 14.25 -12.93
N ILE A 118 2.69 13.85 -12.91
CA ILE A 118 3.78 14.68 -12.36
C ILE A 118 3.95 15.96 -13.18
N ILE A 119 3.89 15.87 -14.51
CA ILE A 119 3.90 17.04 -15.40
C ILE A 119 2.70 17.96 -15.10
N GLY A 120 1.52 17.38 -14.86
CA GLY A 120 0.33 18.12 -14.44
C GLY A 120 0.54 18.88 -13.11
N LEU A 121 1.15 18.23 -12.11
CA LEU A 121 1.48 18.87 -10.84
C LEU A 121 2.45 20.04 -11.04
N PHE A 122 3.51 19.83 -11.82
CA PHE A 122 4.53 20.86 -12.10
C PHE A 122 3.94 22.04 -12.88
N ALA A 123 3.04 21.77 -13.83
CA ALA A 123 2.37 22.81 -14.60
C ALA A 123 1.47 23.72 -13.74
N LYS A 124 0.88 23.19 -12.66
CA LYS A 124 0.05 23.97 -11.72
C LYS A 124 0.85 24.59 -10.56
N ALA A 125 2.12 24.24 -10.41
CA ALA A 125 2.96 24.69 -9.30
C ALA A 125 3.38 26.17 -9.43
N ALA A 126 3.67 26.80 -8.28
CA ALA A 126 4.44 28.03 -8.20
C ALA A 126 5.92 27.72 -8.42
N ARG A 127 6.41 27.94 -9.65
CA ARG A 127 7.77 27.59 -10.08
C ARG A 127 8.78 28.69 -9.76
N TYR A 128 9.97 28.29 -9.34
CA TYR A 128 11.10 29.18 -9.06
C TYR A 128 12.30 28.78 -9.89
N GLU A 129 12.72 29.66 -10.80
CA GLU A 129 13.88 29.46 -11.67
C GLU A 129 15.20 29.42 -10.89
N GLU A 130 16.27 28.99 -11.56
CA GLU A 130 17.62 29.04 -11.01
C GLU A 130 18.04 30.46 -10.63
N ASP A 131 18.45 30.63 -9.37
CA ASP A 131 18.98 31.87 -8.81
C ASP A 131 20.36 31.66 -8.16
N ASP A 132 21.37 32.34 -8.69
CA ASP A 132 22.75 32.36 -8.18
C ASP A 132 22.88 32.91 -6.77
N VAL A 133 22.00 33.84 -6.36
CA VAL A 133 21.97 34.40 -5.00
C VAL A 133 21.55 33.30 -4.03
N VAL A 134 20.44 32.62 -4.33
CA VAL A 134 19.97 31.47 -3.55
C VAL A 134 21.02 30.36 -3.52
N PHE A 135 21.72 30.14 -4.64
CA PHE A 135 22.78 29.13 -4.72
C PHE A 135 23.94 29.44 -3.78
N ARG A 136 24.40 30.69 -3.73
CA ARG A 136 25.44 31.11 -2.79
C ARG A 136 25.01 30.94 -1.34
N LEU A 137 23.76 31.26 -1.00
CA LEU A 137 23.21 31.04 0.34
C LEU A 137 23.19 29.55 0.71
N ALA A 138 22.83 28.68 -0.25
CA ALA A 138 22.82 27.24 -0.05
C ALA A 138 24.23 26.67 0.17
N VAL A 139 25.23 27.18 -0.56
CA VAL A 139 26.65 26.84 -0.35
C VAL A 139 27.11 27.29 1.04
N GLU A 140 26.78 28.51 1.45
CA GLU A 140 27.11 29.02 2.79
C GLU A 140 26.44 28.19 3.89
N ARG A 141 25.16 27.85 3.72
CA ARG A 141 24.42 26.93 4.60
C ARG A 141 25.13 25.59 4.73
N SER A 142 25.63 25.04 3.62
CA SER A 142 26.38 23.79 3.57
C SER A 142 27.68 23.87 4.38
N GLN A 143 28.47 24.92 4.14
CA GLN A 143 29.74 25.15 4.84
C GLN A 143 29.58 25.39 6.35
N ARG A 144 28.45 25.99 6.76
CA ARG A 144 28.09 26.17 8.18
C ARG A 144 27.59 24.89 8.85
N GLY A 145 27.32 23.83 8.08
CA GLY A 145 26.73 22.59 8.58
C GLY A 145 25.25 22.72 8.97
N ASN A 146 24.56 23.74 8.45
CA ASN A 146 23.16 23.96 8.73
C ASN A 146 22.29 23.00 7.90
N PRO A 147 21.20 22.45 8.48
CA PRO A 147 20.24 21.61 7.75
C PRO A 147 19.41 22.45 6.76
N PRO A 148 18.65 21.83 5.84
CA PRO A 148 18.54 20.38 5.59
C PRO A 148 19.77 19.81 4.87
N GLY A 149 19.80 18.49 4.66
CA GLY A 149 20.89 17.78 3.99
C GLY A 149 22.03 17.30 4.91
N LYS A 150 22.98 16.59 4.30
CA LYS A 150 24.17 15.99 4.96
C LYS A 150 25.45 16.32 4.20
N GLY A 151 26.56 16.36 4.92
CA GLY A 151 27.88 16.60 4.34
C GLY A 151 27.94 17.92 3.57
N ASP A 152 28.56 17.88 2.40
CA ASP A 152 28.78 19.00 1.47
C ASP A 152 27.64 19.22 0.47
N GLY A 153 26.64 18.32 0.41
CA GLY A 153 25.55 18.36 -0.58
C GLY A 153 24.72 19.65 -0.55
N VAL A 154 24.51 20.29 -1.70
CA VAL A 154 23.85 21.62 -1.76
C VAL A 154 22.36 21.54 -2.14
N GLY A 155 21.88 20.42 -2.69
CA GLY A 155 20.50 20.29 -3.23
C GLY A 155 19.40 20.65 -2.24
N ASP A 156 19.27 19.92 -1.13
CA ASP A 156 18.24 20.20 -0.11
C ASP A 156 18.35 21.62 0.46
N ARG A 157 19.59 22.10 0.60
CA ARG A 157 19.89 23.44 1.12
C ARG A 157 19.41 24.51 0.14
N TYR A 158 19.57 24.27 -1.15
CA TYR A 158 19.07 25.13 -2.21
C TYR A 158 17.54 25.18 -2.23
N ASN A 159 16.90 24.01 -2.15
CA ASN A 159 15.45 23.91 -2.04
C ASN A 159 14.96 24.74 -0.84
N TRP A 160 15.59 24.58 0.32
CA TRP A 160 15.22 25.31 1.52
C TRP A 160 15.43 26.83 1.43
N GLU A 161 16.57 27.30 0.91
CA GLU A 161 16.82 28.74 0.71
C GLU A 161 15.83 29.34 -0.29
N THR A 162 15.44 28.59 -1.33
CA THR A 162 14.38 28.99 -2.28
C THR A 162 13.05 29.17 -1.54
N LEU A 163 12.67 28.23 -0.68
CA LEU A 163 11.43 28.29 0.10
C LEU A 163 11.45 29.49 1.07
N LEU A 164 12.57 29.71 1.77
CA LEU A 164 12.74 30.87 2.64
C LEU A 164 12.57 32.19 1.89
N MET A 165 13.03 32.26 0.64
CA MET A 165 12.93 33.47 -0.17
C MET A 165 11.51 33.73 -0.69
N HIS A 166 10.83 32.70 -1.21
CA HIS A 166 9.63 32.92 -2.04
C HIS A 166 8.29 32.56 -1.40
N VAL A 167 8.27 31.66 -0.42
CA VAL A 167 7.01 31.25 0.23
C VAL A 167 6.53 32.40 1.14
N PRO A 168 5.25 32.79 1.11
CA PRO A 168 4.74 33.84 2.00
C PRO A 168 4.79 33.42 3.48
N ALA A 169 4.57 34.38 4.39
CA ALA A 169 4.45 34.08 5.81
C ALA A 169 3.30 33.11 6.11
N GLY A 170 3.45 32.29 7.15
CA GLY A 170 2.49 31.26 7.54
C GLY A 170 3.05 29.83 7.54
N ASP A 171 2.15 28.86 7.61
CA ASP A 171 2.50 27.44 7.76
C ASP A 171 3.01 26.83 6.46
N LEU A 172 4.07 26.02 6.57
CA LEU A 172 4.63 25.23 5.48
C LEU A 172 4.48 23.74 5.76
N TYR A 173 4.01 23.02 4.74
CA TYR A 173 3.83 21.58 4.73
C TYR A 173 4.87 20.99 3.76
N VAL A 174 5.75 20.15 4.27
CA VAL A 174 6.81 19.48 3.48
C VAL A 174 6.50 17.99 3.41
N ILE A 175 6.59 17.41 2.21
CA ILE A 175 6.57 15.97 2.01
C ILE A 175 7.98 15.50 1.67
N SER A 176 8.58 14.69 2.53
CA SER A 176 9.85 14.02 2.27
C SER A 176 9.93 12.70 3.04
N LYS A 177 10.47 11.67 2.39
CA LYS A 177 10.72 10.36 3.03
C LYS A 177 12.10 10.25 3.67
N ASP A 178 13.04 11.12 3.32
CA ASP A 178 14.36 11.10 3.92
C ASP A 178 14.42 11.89 5.25
N GLY A 179 15.51 11.68 5.97
CA GLY A 179 15.75 12.31 7.27
C GLY A 179 16.30 13.72 7.18
N ASP A 180 16.28 14.37 6.01
CA ASP A 180 16.98 15.63 5.81
C ASP A 180 16.20 16.82 6.36
N TYR A 181 14.87 16.75 6.32
CA TYR A 181 13.95 17.70 6.97
C TYR A 181 13.45 17.21 8.34
N ALA A 182 13.38 15.88 8.53
CA ALA A 182 12.83 15.28 9.73
C ALA A 182 13.83 15.20 10.88
N SER A 183 13.32 15.36 12.11
CA SER A 183 14.07 15.15 13.34
C SER A 183 14.45 13.67 13.47
N PRO A 184 15.69 13.35 13.90
CA PRO A 184 16.08 11.98 14.22
C PRO A 184 15.17 11.32 15.27
N PHE A 185 14.53 12.11 16.14
CA PHE A 185 13.60 11.60 17.14
C PHE A 185 12.30 11.02 16.54
N SER A 186 11.98 11.34 15.28
CA SER A 186 10.84 10.74 14.57
C SER A 186 11.01 9.24 14.34
N SER A 187 12.23 8.71 14.49
CA SER A 187 12.49 7.27 14.42
C SER A 187 11.94 6.47 15.61
N PHE A 188 11.71 7.12 16.75
CA PHE A 188 11.19 6.48 17.97
C PHE A 188 9.67 6.37 17.97
N ASP A 189 8.98 7.31 17.31
CA ASP A 189 7.53 7.32 17.15
C ASP A 189 7.19 7.41 15.67
N LYS A 190 6.93 6.25 15.06
CA LYS A 190 6.56 6.14 13.64
C LYS A 190 5.22 6.81 13.32
N THR A 191 4.44 7.20 14.33
CA THR A 191 3.13 7.84 14.12
C THR A 191 3.25 9.35 13.91
N THR A 192 4.36 9.97 14.34
CA THR A 192 4.53 11.43 14.30
C THR A 192 5.90 11.83 13.74
N VAL A 193 5.94 12.33 12.50
CA VAL A 193 7.15 12.90 11.92
C VAL A 193 7.24 14.38 12.31
N ARG A 194 8.35 14.75 12.95
CA ARG A 194 8.59 16.13 13.41
C ARG A 194 9.70 16.77 12.58
N PRO A 195 9.61 18.07 12.27
CA PRO A 195 10.73 18.78 11.65
C PRO A 195 11.96 18.81 12.56
N LYS A 196 13.14 18.96 11.96
CA LYS A 196 14.34 19.35 12.70
C LYS A 196 14.07 20.69 13.40
N LYS A 197 14.39 20.74 14.70
CA LYS A 197 14.18 21.92 15.54
C LYS A 197 14.75 23.20 14.91
N TYR A 198 15.96 23.12 14.35
CA TYR A 198 16.61 24.23 13.66
C TYR A 198 15.74 24.80 12.52
N LEU A 199 15.22 23.93 11.65
CA LEU A 199 14.39 24.34 10.51
C LEU A 199 13.07 24.93 10.98
N SER A 200 12.43 24.34 12.00
CA SER A 200 11.18 24.88 12.54
C SER A 200 11.35 26.24 13.21
N GLU A 201 12.45 26.46 13.95
CA GLU A 201 12.72 27.75 14.60
C GLU A 201 13.10 28.83 13.57
N GLU A 202 13.91 28.47 12.57
CA GLU A 202 14.26 29.35 11.46
C GLU A 202 13.02 29.77 10.66
N TRP A 203 12.17 28.81 10.30
CA TRP A 203 10.92 29.09 9.59
C TRP A 203 10.01 30.01 10.39
N SER A 204 9.72 29.64 11.65
CA SER A 204 8.84 30.41 12.53
C SER A 204 9.35 31.84 12.73
N LYS A 205 10.67 32.04 12.88
CA LYS A 205 11.27 33.36 13.02
C LYS A 205 11.15 34.22 11.76
N LEU A 206 11.29 33.62 10.57
CA LEU A 206 11.28 34.36 9.29
C LEU A 206 9.87 34.52 8.70
N LYS A 207 8.90 33.71 9.13
CA LYS A 207 7.56 33.60 8.54
C LYS A 207 6.45 33.94 9.55
N GLU A 208 6.69 34.95 10.38
CA GLU A 208 5.71 35.54 11.31
C GLU A 208 5.07 34.54 12.28
N GLY A 209 5.86 33.59 12.79
CA GLY A 209 5.37 32.56 13.70
C GLY A 209 4.83 31.31 13.01
N GLY A 210 4.91 31.23 11.67
CA GLY A 210 4.47 30.07 10.90
C GLY A 210 5.04 28.73 11.36
N SER A 211 4.22 27.69 11.29
CA SER A 211 4.58 26.32 11.69
C SER A 211 5.14 25.51 10.52
N LEU A 212 6.11 24.65 10.81
CA LEU A 212 6.67 23.70 9.84
C LEU A 212 6.13 22.30 10.13
N HIS A 213 5.51 21.67 9.13
CA HIS A 213 4.94 20.33 9.22
C HIS A 213 5.63 19.40 8.22
N ILE A 214 6.01 18.19 8.65
CA ILE A 214 6.65 17.19 7.80
C ILE A 214 5.74 15.97 7.67
N TYR A 215 5.61 15.47 6.45
CA TYR A 215 4.89 14.26 6.08
C TYR A 215 5.77 13.38 5.19
N THR A 216 5.49 12.09 5.14
CA THR A 216 6.24 11.12 4.34
C THR A 216 5.51 10.66 3.09
N THR A 217 4.21 10.99 2.96
CA THR A 217 3.35 10.58 1.86
C THR A 217 2.39 11.70 1.47
N ILE A 218 1.97 11.70 0.21
CA ILE A 218 0.93 12.63 -0.30
C ILE A 218 -0.40 12.37 0.43
N LYS A 219 -0.74 11.11 0.66
CA LYS A 219 -1.92 10.68 1.42
C LYS A 219 -2.04 11.30 2.80
N ALA A 220 -0.95 11.38 3.53
CA ALA A 220 -0.97 11.98 4.86
C ALA A 220 -1.24 13.50 4.81
N VAL A 221 -0.65 14.21 3.84
CA VAL A 221 -0.94 15.63 3.63
C VAL A 221 -2.38 15.86 3.18
N MET A 222 -2.88 15.07 2.23
CA MET A 222 -4.26 15.22 1.76
C MET A 222 -5.28 14.95 2.88
N SER A 223 -4.99 13.99 3.77
CA SER A 223 -5.79 13.81 4.99
C SER A 223 -5.78 15.04 5.89
N ARG A 224 -4.63 15.68 6.08
CA ARG A 224 -4.53 16.93 6.85
C ARG A 224 -5.28 18.08 6.16
N PHE A 225 -5.14 18.20 4.84
CA PHE A 225 -5.83 19.21 4.05
C PHE A 225 -7.36 19.11 4.22
N ARG A 226 -7.93 17.90 4.10
CA ARG A 226 -9.37 17.68 4.35
C ARG A 226 -9.80 18.10 5.75
N GLN A 227 -9.00 17.80 6.77
CA GLN A 227 -9.28 18.23 8.14
C GLN A 227 -9.29 19.75 8.29
N LEU A 228 -8.34 20.45 7.66
CA LEU A 228 -8.28 21.91 7.69
C LEU A 228 -9.50 22.54 7.01
N VAL A 229 -9.87 22.04 5.81
CA VAL A 229 -11.07 22.51 5.10
C VAL A 229 -12.33 22.28 5.95
N GLN A 230 -12.44 21.14 6.61
CA GLN A 230 -13.57 20.85 7.50
C GLN A 230 -13.59 21.78 8.72
N GLN A 231 -12.43 22.09 9.31
CA GLN A 231 -12.33 23.02 10.43
C GLN A 231 -12.74 24.44 10.04
N GLU A 232 -12.26 24.93 8.90
CA GLU A 232 -12.65 26.25 8.37
C GLU A 232 -14.17 26.33 8.12
N GLN A 233 -14.77 25.28 7.54
CA GLN A 233 -16.22 25.21 7.34
C GLN A 233 -16.99 25.24 8.66
N LEU A 234 -16.52 24.51 9.68
CA LEU A 234 -17.15 24.51 11.01
C LEU A 234 -17.03 25.87 11.71
N GLU A 235 -15.90 26.57 11.56
CA GLU A 235 -15.71 27.91 12.11
C GLU A 235 -16.61 28.95 11.42
N VAL A 236 -16.74 28.90 10.09
CA VAL A 236 -17.66 29.78 9.35
C VAL A 236 -19.11 29.59 9.81
N VAL A 237 -19.55 28.32 9.95
CA VAL A 237 -20.89 28.00 10.46
C VAL A 237 -21.08 28.49 11.90
N ALA A 238 -20.06 28.36 12.75
CA ALA A 238 -20.12 28.83 14.14
C ALA A 238 -20.20 30.37 14.25
N ILE A 239 -19.51 31.10 13.37
CA ILE A 239 -19.55 32.57 13.33
C ILE A 239 -20.91 33.06 12.83
N GLU A 240 -21.49 32.43 11.80
CA GLU A 240 -22.82 32.79 11.28
C GLU A 240 -23.96 32.45 12.25
N GLN A 241 -23.80 31.42 13.07
CA GLN A 241 -24.81 30.99 14.06
C GLN A 241 -24.60 31.61 15.45
N ALA A 242 -23.58 32.42 15.65
CA ALA A 242 -23.34 33.08 16.92
C ALA A 242 -24.46 34.11 17.23
N PRO A 243 -25.20 33.98 18.35
CA PRO A 243 -26.16 35.00 18.74
C PRO A 243 -25.45 36.34 19.02
N PRO A 244 -26.12 37.50 18.83
CA PRO A 244 -25.51 38.79 19.07
C PRO A 244 -24.98 38.87 20.51
N VAL A 245 -23.70 39.23 20.64
CA VAL A 245 -23.02 39.37 21.93
C VAL A 245 -23.73 40.44 22.75
N ILE A 246 -24.51 40.01 23.75
CA ILE A 246 -24.99 40.89 24.81
C ILE A 246 -23.79 41.14 25.75
N PRO A 247 -23.35 42.38 25.97
CA PRO A 247 -22.23 42.64 26.86
C PRO A 247 -22.61 42.25 28.29
N MET A 248 -22.00 41.16 28.80
CA MET A 248 -22.14 40.73 30.19
C MET A 248 -21.29 41.63 31.10
N ALA A 249 -21.94 42.16 32.14
CA ALA A 249 -21.32 42.81 33.27
C ALA A 249 -20.41 41.83 34.05
N PRO A 250 -19.37 42.31 34.75
CA PRO A 250 -18.35 41.46 35.35
C PRO A 250 -18.91 40.70 36.56
N VAL A 251 -18.81 39.37 36.53
CA VAL A 251 -19.16 38.50 37.68
C VAL A 251 -17.92 38.34 38.57
N SER A 252 -18.09 38.70 39.83
CA SER A 252 -17.08 38.60 40.89
C SER A 252 -16.62 37.16 41.14
N GLN A 253 -15.31 37.01 41.33
CA GLN A 253 -14.65 35.78 41.76
C GLN A 253 -14.93 35.49 43.25
N VAL A 254 -15.20 34.23 43.59
CA VAL A 254 -15.15 33.68 44.95
C VAL A 254 -14.45 32.31 44.89
N PRO A 255 -13.63 31.93 45.89
CA PRO A 255 -12.46 31.08 45.69
C PRO A 255 -12.64 29.58 45.95
N ILE A 256 -11.68 28.85 45.40
CA ILE A 256 -11.41 27.40 45.49
C ILE A 256 -11.08 26.98 46.92
N PRO A 257 -11.56 25.82 47.41
CA PRO A 257 -10.90 25.10 48.48
C PRO A 257 -10.06 23.93 47.95
N THR A 258 -8.82 23.91 48.41
CA THR A 258 -7.80 22.87 48.29
C THR A 258 -8.23 21.58 48.98
N ALA A 259 -7.96 20.42 48.38
CA ALA A 259 -7.89 19.16 49.10
C ALA A 259 -6.82 18.25 48.49
N THR A 260 -5.78 18.01 49.28
CA THR A 260 -4.77 16.96 49.18
C THR A 260 -5.33 15.63 49.71
N ALA A 261 -4.90 14.48 49.15
CA ALA A 261 -4.24 13.38 49.88
C ALA A 261 -4.31 12.01 49.16
N THR A 262 -3.13 11.40 49.13
CA THR A 262 -2.66 10.04 48.81
C THR A 262 -3.33 8.87 49.55
N THR A 263 -3.40 7.68 48.92
CA THR A 263 -3.14 6.32 49.49
C THR A 263 -3.02 5.29 48.33
N ALA A 264 -1.85 4.67 48.04
CA ALA A 264 -1.29 3.40 48.56
C ALA A 264 -2.11 2.12 48.21
N SER A 265 -1.61 1.21 47.34
CA SER A 265 -0.88 -0.07 47.66
C SER A 265 -1.83 -1.21 48.10
N MET A 266 -1.87 -2.47 47.62
CA MET A 266 -0.92 -3.43 46.96
C MET A 266 -1.71 -4.70 46.42
N PRO A 267 -1.07 -5.72 45.79
CA PRO A 267 -1.61 -6.80 44.92
C PRO A 267 -1.85 -8.14 45.69
N PRO A 268 -1.65 -9.39 45.18
CA PRO A 268 -1.57 -10.01 43.82
C PRO A 268 -2.46 -11.30 43.70
N THR A 269 -2.48 -12.02 42.58
CA THR A 269 -2.42 -13.51 42.56
C THR A 269 -2.00 -14.03 41.16
N LEU A 270 -0.96 -14.86 41.16
CA LEU A 270 -0.49 -15.70 40.05
C LEU A 270 -1.19 -17.06 40.10
N THR A 271 -1.49 -17.67 38.95
CA THR A 271 -1.08 -19.04 38.51
C THR A 271 -2.04 -19.63 37.48
N ALA A 272 -1.51 -20.06 36.34
CA ALA A 272 -1.93 -21.29 35.65
C ALA A 272 -0.87 -21.69 34.60
N ALA A 273 -0.44 -22.94 34.66
CA ALA A 273 0.55 -23.57 33.80
C ALA A 273 -0.05 -23.99 32.43
N PRO A 274 0.78 -24.31 31.40
CA PRO A 274 0.41 -24.25 30.00
C PRO A 274 -0.33 -25.50 29.50
N GLN A 275 -1.40 -25.29 28.74
CA GLN A 275 -2.06 -26.31 27.92
C GLN A 275 -1.58 -26.21 26.46
N PRO A 276 -1.59 -27.33 25.70
CA PRO A 276 -1.21 -27.35 24.28
C PRO A 276 -2.09 -26.39 23.45
N PRO A 277 -1.61 -25.89 22.31
CA PRO A 277 -2.27 -24.83 21.56
C PRO A 277 -3.58 -25.36 20.98
N THR A 278 -4.66 -25.21 21.74
CA THR A 278 -6.02 -25.39 21.28
C THR A 278 -6.48 -24.00 20.85
N LYS A 279 -6.97 -23.90 19.61
CA LYS A 279 -7.52 -22.64 19.09
C LYS A 279 -8.51 -22.07 20.12
N ASP A 280 -8.52 -20.75 20.27
CA ASP A 280 -9.46 -20.08 21.17
C ASP A 280 -10.88 -20.62 20.89
N PRO A 281 -11.59 -21.18 21.89
CA PRO A 281 -12.93 -21.73 21.70
C PRO A 281 -13.92 -20.73 21.08
N ALA A 282 -13.75 -19.43 21.35
CA ALA A 282 -14.57 -18.39 20.74
C ALA A 282 -14.29 -18.23 19.24
N LEU A 283 -13.03 -18.33 18.84
CA LEU A 283 -12.61 -18.26 17.44
C LEU A 283 -13.01 -19.53 16.67
N ALA A 284 -12.88 -20.70 17.28
CA ALA A 284 -13.29 -21.97 16.68
C ALA A 284 -14.80 -21.99 16.37
N ALA A 285 -15.63 -21.41 17.25
CA ALA A 285 -17.06 -21.26 17.01
C ALA A 285 -17.37 -20.34 15.82
N GLN A 286 -16.67 -19.21 15.69
CA GLN A 286 -16.81 -18.29 14.56
C GLN A 286 -16.42 -18.94 13.23
N ILE A 287 -15.30 -19.68 13.20
CA ILE A 287 -14.86 -20.42 12.01
C ILE A 287 -15.92 -21.46 11.63
N ARG A 288 -16.45 -22.22 12.60
CA ARG A 288 -17.48 -23.22 12.31
C ARG A 288 -18.76 -22.60 11.76
N GLU A 289 -19.17 -21.44 12.27
CA GLU A 289 -20.32 -20.68 11.76
C GLU A 289 -20.08 -20.23 10.30
N ALA A 290 -18.89 -19.69 10.01
CA ALA A 290 -18.52 -19.29 8.65
C ALA A 290 -18.50 -20.48 7.66
N ILE A 291 -18.00 -21.64 8.09
CA ILE A 291 -18.03 -22.88 7.29
C ILE A 291 -19.48 -23.32 7.06
N GLY A 292 -20.33 -23.26 8.10
CA GLY A 292 -21.75 -23.58 7.98
C GLY A 292 -22.48 -22.66 6.99
N TYR A 293 -22.08 -21.40 6.88
CA TYR A 293 -22.62 -20.47 5.90
C TYR A 293 -22.24 -20.86 4.45
N LEU A 294 -21.05 -21.40 4.23
CA LEU A 294 -20.65 -21.96 2.93
C LEU A 294 -21.39 -23.26 2.61
N GLU A 295 -21.47 -24.19 3.58
CA GLU A 295 -22.18 -25.47 3.46
C GLU A 295 -23.64 -25.27 3.03
N ASN A 296 -24.31 -24.27 3.62
CA ASN A 296 -25.71 -23.94 3.38
C ASN A 296 -25.92 -22.82 2.34
N SER A 297 -24.88 -22.43 1.59
CA SER A 297 -25.01 -21.39 0.57
C SER A 297 -25.98 -21.85 -0.53
N GLY A 298 -26.98 -21.00 -0.83
CA GLY A 298 -28.11 -21.33 -1.71
C GLY A 298 -28.12 -20.59 -3.05
N SER A 299 -27.13 -19.73 -3.30
CA SER A 299 -26.94 -18.97 -4.53
C SER A 299 -25.47 -18.63 -4.74
N PHE A 300 -25.06 -18.39 -5.99
CA PHE A 300 -23.68 -17.99 -6.32
C PHE A 300 -23.22 -16.78 -5.51
N ALA A 301 -24.05 -15.74 -5.41
CA ALA A 301 -23.74 -14.54 -4.61
C ALA A 301 -23.47 -14.86 -3.13
N THR A 302 -24.26 -15.77 -2.54
CA THR A 302 -24.03 -16.21 -1.14
C THR A 302 -22.77 -17.07 -0.99
N THR A 303 -22.40 -17.83 -2.02
CA THR A 303 -21.16 -18.62 -2.04
C THR A 303 -19.93 -17.72 -2.09
N HIS A 304 -19.89 -16.70 -2.97
CA HIS A 304 -18.79 -15.73 -2.99
C HIS A 304 -18.66 -14.96 -1.66
N ALA A 305 -19.78 -14.54 -1.08
CA ALA A 305 -19.78 -13.88 0.24
C ALA A 305 -19.26 -14.80 1.35
N ALA A 306 -19.60 -16.10 1.31
CA ALA A 306 -19.12 -17.08 2.27
C ALA A 306 -17.61 -17.30 2.15
N ILE A 307 -17.08 -17.41 0.93
CA ILE A 307 -15.63 -17.52 0.66
C ILE A 307 -14.89 -16.27 1.16
N ALA A 308 -15.40 -15.08 0.86
CA ALA A 308 -14.81 -13.82 1.35
C ALA A 308 -14.78 -13.73 2.88
N ASN A 309 -15.79 -14.27 3.57
CA ASN A 309 -15.84 -14.32 5.04
C ASN A 309 -14.87 -15.36 5.63
N LEU A 310 -14.51 -16.40 4.86
CA LEU A 310 -13.59 -17.46 5.29
C LEU A 310 -12.12 -17.12 5.04
N GLU A 311 -11.82 -16.26 4.06
CA GLU A 311 -10.45 -15.85 3.69
C GLU A 311 -9.59 -15.38 4.89
N PRO A 312 -10.09 -14.55 5.83
CA PRO A 312 -9.29 -14.09 6.98
C PRO A 312 -8.88 -15.21 7.94
N TYR A 313 -9.57 -16.35 7.91
CA TYR A 313 -9.33 -17.45 8.83
C TYR A 313 -8.36 -18.51 8.28
N LEU A 314 -7.92 -18.40 7.01
CA LEU A 314 -7.08 -19.41 6.35
C LEU A 314 -5.84 -19.84 7.15
N ASP A 315 -5.21 -18.91 7.86
CA ASP A 315 -4.00 -19.18 8.63
C ASP A 315 -4.24 -19.92 9.95
N VAL A 316 -5.47 -19.89 10.44
CA VAL A 316 -5.89 -20.50 11.70
C VAL A 316 -6.74 -21.74 11.49
N LEU A 317 -7.05 -22.15 10.25
CA LEU A 317 -7.76 -23.42 9.97
C LEU A 317 -6.92 -24.64 10.37
N ASP A 318 -7.60 -25.73 10.72
CA ASP A 318 -6.99 -27.04 10.95
C ASP A 318 -7.55 -28.08 9.98
N TYR A 319 -7.09 -29.32 10.10
CA TYR A 319 -7.51 -30.41 9.21
C TYR A 319 -9.00 -30.75 9.34
N THR A 320 -9.64 -30.52 10.50
CA THR A 320 -11.07 -30.78 10.70
C THR A 320 -11.92 -29.74 9.98
N ASP A 321 -11.53 -28.47 10.07
CA ASP A 321 -12.15 -27.37 9.32
C ASP A 321 -11.99 -27.58 7.80
N ALA A 322 -10.78 -27.94 7.37
CA ALA A 322 -10.49 -28.21 5.96
C ALA A 322 -11.29 -29.40 5.41
N THR A 323 -11.50 -30.45 6.21
CA THR A 323 -12.35 -31.59 5.83
C THR A 323 -13.79 -31.15 5.55
N LEU A 324 -14.34 -30.28 6.39
CA LEU A 324 -15.70 -29.74 6.21
C LEU A 324 -15.80 -28.88 4.95
N LEU A 325 -14.80 -28.03 4.71
CA LEU A 325 -14.74 -27.19 3.51
C LEU A 325 -14.61 -28.01 2.21
N PHE A 326 -13.81 -29.09 2.23
CA PHE A 326 -13.71 -30.02 1.10
C PHE A 326 -15.02 -30.77 0.87
N ASN A 327 -15.67 -31.27 1.93
CA ASN A 327 -17.00 -31.87 1.80
C ASN A 327 -18.02 -30.86 1.27
N ALA A 328 -17.95 -29.57 1.66
CA ALA A 328 -18.83 -28.55 1.09
C ALA A 328 -18.64 -28.40 -0.43
N ALA A 329 -17.40 -28.47 -0.94
CA ALA A 329 -17.16 -28.44 -2.39
C ALA A 329 -17.66 -29.70 -3.10
N VAL A 330 -17.54 -30.86 -2.45
CA VAL A 330 -17.97 -32.14 -3.01
C VAL A 330 -19.48 -32.32 -2.92
N ASP A 331 -20.15 -31.93 -1.84
CA ASP A 331 -21.56 -32.23 -1.61
C ASP A 331 -22.48 -31.09 -2.09
N ASN A 332 -22.02 -29.84 -2.05
CA ASN A 332 -22.82 -28.70 -2.48
C ASN A 332 -22.62 -28.41 -3.98
N SER A 333 -23.62 -28.78 -4.78
CA SER A 333 -23.64 -28.54 -6.24
C SER A 333 -23.44 -27.08 -6.65
N GLN A 334 -23.87 -26.10 -5.84
CA GLN A 334 -23.65 -24.67 -6.12
C GLN A 334 -22.17 -24.32 -6.01
N VAL A 335 -21.50 -24.75 -4.93
CA VAL A 335 -20.05 -24.55 -4.73
C VAL A 335 -19.26 -25.18 -5.87
N ARG A 336 -19.65 -26.40 -6.28
CA ARG A 336 -19.04 -27.08 -7.42
C ARG A 336 -19.17 -26.29 -8.73
N TRP A 337 -20.32 -25.67 -8.99
CA TRP A 337 -20.57 -24.95 -10.24
C TRP A 337 -19.75 -23.67 -10.38
N VAL A 338 -19.35 -23.05 -9.28
CA VAL A 338 -18.52 -21.82 -9.27
C VAL A 338 -17.08 -22.10 -8.89
N LEU A 339 -16.65 -23.36 -8.82
CA LEU A 339 -15.29 -23.73 -8.41
C LEU A 339 -14.21 -23.21 -9.39
N SER A 340 -14.60 -22.89 -10.62
CA SER A 340 -13.75 -22.26 -11.64
C SER A 340 -13.65 -20.74 -11.53
N ASP A 341 -14.48 -20.10 -10.69
CA ASP A 341 -14.45 -18.64 -10.52
C ASP A 341 -13.20 -18.22 -9.74
N ASP A 342 -12.59 -17.09 -10.11
CA ASP A 342 -11.24 -16.71 -9.66
C ASP A 342 -11.06 -16.71 -8.13
N ASP A 343 -12.03 -16.19 -7.38
CA ASP A 343 -11.96 -16.10 -5.91
C ASP A 343 -12.19 -17.46 -5.24
N VAL A 344 -13.18 -18.22 -5.69
CA VAL A 344 -13.50 -19.56 -5.18
C VAL A 344 -12.38 -20.55 -5.49
N ASN A 345 -11.88 -20.54 -6.73
CA ASN A 345 -10.79 -21.41 -7.18
C ASN A 345 -9.52 -21.16 -6.36
N ASN A 346 -9.16 -19.88 -6.17
CA ASN A 346 -7.99 -19.49 -5.39
C ASN A 346 -8.09 -19.92 -3.92
N PHE A 347 -9.27 -19.74 -3.30
CA PHE A 347 -9.52 -20.22 -1.94
C PHE A 347 -9.28 -21.74 -1.80
N TYR A 348 -9.87 -22.54 -2.70
CA TYR A 348 -9.73 -24.00 -2.66
C TYR A 348 -8.31 -24.47 -3.06
N LEU A 349 -7.60 -23.77 -3.93
CA LEU A 349 -6.18 -24.06 -4.22
C LEU A 349 -5.28 -23.83 -3.00
N LYS A 350 -5.50 -22.74 -2.25
CA LYS A 350 -4.79 -22.50 -0.98
C LYS A 350 -5.09 -23.62 0.03
N LEU A 351 -6.36 -24.00 0.15
CA LEU A 351 -6.80 -25.04 1.08
C LEU A 351 -6.19 -26.41 0.73
N THR A 352 -6.19 -26.81 -0.54
CA THR A 352 -5.56 -28.05 -1.02
C THR A 352 -4.05 -28.04 -0.79
N SER A 353 -3.36 -26.94 -1.10
CA SER A 353 -1.91 -26.85 -0.89
C SER A 353 -1.48 -27.10 0.57
N ARG A 354 -2.35 -26.77 1.54
CA ARG A 354 -2.05 -26.82 2.97
C ARG A 354 -2.56 -28.09 3.67
N PHE A 355 -3.72 -28.62 3.28
CA PHE A 355 -4.40 -29.68 4.02
C PHE A 355 -4.66 -30.96 3.23
N LEU A 356 -4.39 -31.01 1.92
CA LEU A 356 -4.69 -32.20 1.11
C LEU A 356 -3.98 -33.47 1.62
N ALA A 357 -2.78 -33.35 2.17
CA ALA A 357 -2.04 -34.47 2.77
C ALA A 357 -2.51 -34.87 4.19
N ALA A 358 -3.38 -34.07 4.82
CA ALA A 358 -3.84 -34.25 6.19
C ALA A 358 -5.30 -34.75 6.30
N VAL A 359 -6.01 -34.84 5.17
CA VAL A 359 -7.40 -35.31 5.10
C VAL A 359 -7.49 -36.76 4.61
N ASP A 360 -8.69 -37.33 4.69
CA ASP A 360 -8.94 -38.69 4.22
C ASP A 360 -8.54 -38.86 2.73
N PRO A 361 -7.78 -39.92 2.35
CA PRO A 361 -7.32 -40.11 0.98
C PRO A 361 -8.43 -40.20 -0.07
N ALA A 362 -9.61 -40.73 0.27
CA ALA A 362 -10.73 -40.83 -0.66
C ALA A 362 -11.38 -39.45 -0.90
N LEU A 363 -11.45 -38.61 0.13
CA LEU A 363 -11.86 -37.21 -0.01
C LEU A 363 -10.83 -36.40 -0.79
N ALA A 364 -9.54 -36.59 -0.51
CA ALA A 364 -8.45 -35.94 -1.24
C ALA A 364 -8.51 -36.27 -2.75
N SER A 365 -8.73 -37.54 -3.11
CA SER A 365 -8.91 -37.96 -4.51
C SER A 365 -10.09 -37.27 -5.17
N GLN A 366 -11.26 -37.23 -4.51
CA GLN A 366 -12.45 -36.56 -5.05
C GLN A 366 -12.21 -35.06 -5.29
N VAL A 367 -11.53 -34.38 -4.38
CA VAL A 367 -11.19 -32.95 -4.54
C VAL A 367 -10.18 -32.73 -5.68
N VAL A 368 -9.20 -33.63 -5.81
CA VAL A 368 -8.22 -33.61 -6.93
C VAL A 368 -8.94 -33.78 -8.26
N ASP A 369 -9.88 -34.71 -8.37
CA ASP A 369 -10.67 -34.91 -9.60
C ASP A 369 -11.60 -33.72 -9.88
N LEU A 370 -12.26 -33.22 -8.83
CA LEU A 370 -13.18 -32.08 -8.90
C LEU A 370 -12.51 -30.81 -9.41
N MET A 371 -11.27 -30.58 -8.98
CA MET A 371 -10.47 -29.43 -9.36
C MET A 371 -9.63 -29.67 -10.62
N ASP A 372 -9.78 -30.83 -11.28
CA ASP A 372 -8.98 -31.25 -12.43
C ASP A 372 -7.46 -31.10 -12.14
N LEU A 373 -7.05 -31.58 -10.96
CA LEU A 373 -5.66 -31.59 -10.50
C LEU A 373 -4.99 -32.95 -10.77
N ALA A 374 -5.73 -33.92 -11.29
CA ALA A 374 -5.18 -35.20 -11.71
C ALA A 374 -4.42 -35.06 -13.06
N PRO A 375 -3.46 -35.95 -13.35
CA PRO A 375 -3.17 -36.27 -14.74
C PRO A 375 -4.44 -36.69 -15.46
N SER A 376 -4.76 -36.06 -16.59
CA SER A 376 -5.44 -36.77 -17.65
C SER A 376 -4.66 -38.05 -17.92
N SER A 377 -5.28 -39.19 -17.68
CA SER A 377 -4.84 -40.45 -18.26
C SER A 377 -5.00 -40.29 -19.78
N GLY A 378 -4.00 -39.68 -20.41
CA GLY A 378 -3.89 -39.61 -21.86
C GLY A 378 -3.54 -40.99 -22.39
N GLU A 379 -4.55 -41.85 -22.49
CA GLU A 379 -4.56 -43.12 -23.23
C GLU A 379 -6.00 -43.65 -23.21
N GLU A 380 -6.80 -43.23 -24.19
CA GLU A 380 -7.96 -43.94 -24.79
C GLU A 380 -8.77 -42.93 -25.61
N ASP A 381 -8.21 -42.43 -26.71
CA ASP A 381 -8.97 -41.83 -27.82
C ASP A 381 -8.02 -41.57 -29.01
N ASN A 382 -7.29 -42.60 -29.46
CA ASN A 382 -6.62 -42.54 -30.77
C ASN A 382 -6.25 -43.90 -31.39
N GLU A 383 -7.14 -44.90 -31.30
CA GLU A 383 -6.97 -46.18 -32.01
C GLU A 383 -8.00 -46.44 -33.12
N ALA A 384 -8.73 -45.40 -33.57
CA ALA A 384 -9.71 -45.52 -34.65
C ALA A 384 -9.25 -44.90 -36.00
N GLU A 385 -8.19 -44.08 -36.06
CA GLU A 385 -7.76 -43.44 -37.32
C GLU A 385 -6.40 -43.91 -37.88
N LEU A 386 -5.72 -44.87 -37.24
CA LEU A 386 -4.42 -45.39 -37.70
C LEU A 386 -4.48 -46.79 -38.35
N ARG A 387 -5.68 -47.31 -38.65
CA ARG A 387 -5.85 -48.55 -39.42
C ARG A 387 -6.02 -48.36 -40.94
N ASP A 388 -6.22 -47.14 -41.42
CA ASP A 388 -6.48 -46.87 -42.85
C ASP A 388 -5.24 -46.45 -43.67
N TYR A 389 -4.05 -46.37 -43.06
CA TYR A 389 -2.84 -45.89 -43.74
C TYR A 389 -1.80 -46.98 -44.11
N TRP A 390 -2.07 -48.27 -43.87
CA TRP A 390 -1.10 -49.36 -44.13
C TRP A 390 -1.62 -50.57 -44.96
N GLU A 391 -2.78 -50.48 -45.62
CA GLU A 391 -3.27 -51.53 -46.55
C GLU A 391 -3.55 -51.06 -48.00
N GLY A 392 -2.97 -49.94 -48.45
CA GLY A 392 -3.32 -49.32 -49.74
C GLY A 392 -2.21 -49.08 -50.76
N GLY A 393 -1.06 -49.78 -50.73
CA GLY A 393 0.06 -49.40 -51.59
C GLY A 393 1.13 -50.45 -51.88
N VAL A 394 0.76 -51.66 -52.28
CA VAL A 394 1.63 -52.53 -53.09
C VAL A 394 0.77 -53.23 -54.15
N GLU A 395 0.73 -52.66 -55.35
CA GLU A 395 0.71 -53.36 -56.64
C GLU A 395 1.20 -52.44 -57.76
#